data_AF-A0A396E9T5-F1
#
_entry.id   AF-A0A396E9T5-F1
#
_cell.length_a   1.000
_cell.length_b   1.000
_cell.length_c   1.000
_cell.angle_alpha   90.00
_cell.angle_beta   90.00
_cell.angle_gamma   90.00
#
_symmetry.space_group_name_H-M   'P 1'
#
loop_
_entity.id
_entity.type
_entity.pdbx_description
1 polymer ?
#
loop_
_entity_poly.entity_id
_entity_poly.type
_entity_poly.pdbx_seq_one_letter_code
_entity_poly.pdbx_strand_id
1 'polypeptide(L)'
;MITINQEIEKGIKAAPLDADCDSFNEVISALTDYVDEGIAAGIFESAIQYYLQILKSVSIHFVDDCHYDYFDDMYSLDYTLQYTCEKFIKAYNEGQMNDDYYVQLKEGMAEITLMEAFQDYGYPYVCSMK
;
A
#
# COMPACT_ATOMS: atom_id res chain seq x y z
N MET A 1 -2.84 14.84 -4.02
CA MET A 1 -2.95 14.71 -2.55
C MET A 1 -3.92 13.61 -2.22
N ILE A 2 -3.38 12.46 -1.86
CA ILE A 2 -4.12 11.27 -1.42
C ILE A 2 -4.78 11.60 -0.09
N THR A 3 -6.10 11.48 -0.03
CA THR A 3 -6.89 11.66 1.20
C THR A 3 -7.25 10.29 1.75
N ILE A 4 -6.86 10.01 2.99
CA ILE A 4 -7.13 8.71 3.63
C ILE A 4 -8.62 8.54 3.87
N ASN A 5 -9.16 7.40 3.46
CA ASN A 5 -10.52 6.99 3.77
C ASN A 5 -10.63 6.64 5.27
N GLN A 6 -11.59 7.24 5.97
CA GLN A 6 -11.76 7.05 7.42
C GLN A 6 -12.08 5.59 7.80
N GLU A 7 -12.73 4.82 6.94
CA GLU A 7 -13.00 3.39 7.22
C GLU A 7 -11.72 2.55 7.10
N ILE A 8 -10.82 2.86 6.15
CA ILE A 8 -9.49 2.24 6.07
C ILE A 8 -8.70 2.56 7.33
N GLU A 9 -8.63 3.84 7.69
CA GLU A 9 -7.89 4.32 8.86
C GLU A 9 -8.40 3.69 10.16
N LYS A 10 -9.72 3.54 10.29
CA LYS A 10 -10.35 2.93 11.46
C LYS A 10 -10.00 1.44 11.56
N GLY A 11 -9.94 0.73 10.44
CA GLY A 11 -9.51 -0.67 10.40
C GLY A 11 -8.06 -0.81 10.84
N ILE A 12 -7.17 0.01 10.27
CA ILE A 12 -5.73 0.04 10.57
C ILE A 12 -5.47 0.37 12.05
N LYS A 13 -6.07 1.44 12.58
CA LYS A 13 -5.93 1.83 14.00
C LYS A 13 -6.44 0.81 15.00
N ALA A 14 -7.36 -0.06 14.58
CA ALA A 14 -7.90 -1.09 15.45
C ALA A 14 -7.01 -2.34 15.49
N ALA A 15 -6.03 -2.45 14.60
CA ALA A 15 -5.12 -3.58 14.54
C ALA A 15 -4.21 -3.62 15.77
N PRO A 16 -4.15 -4.76 16.49
CA PRO A 16 -3.15 -4.96 17.53
C PRO A 16 -1.73 -4.94 16.94
N LEU A 17 -0.83 -4.23 17.62
CA LEU A 17 0.61 -4.35 17.38
C LEU A 17 1.14 -5.49 18.24
N ASP A 18 1.12 -6.70 17.68
CA ASP A 18 1.82 -7.84 18.28
C ASP A 18 3.30 -7.85 17.86
N ALA A 19 4.10 -8.72 18.49
CA ALA A 19 5.56 -8.72 18.33
C ALA A 19 6.03 -8.92 16.88
N ASP A 20 5.23 -9.63 16.07
CA ASP A 20 5.56 -10.00 14.69
C ASP A 20 4.70 -9.22 13.66
N CYS A 21 3.86 -8.29 14.13
CA CYS A 21 2.88 -7.55 13.33
C CYS A 21 1.90 -8.44 12.53
N ASP A 22 1.63 -9.66 13.01
CA ASP A 22 0.76 -10.63 12.35
C ASP A 22 -0.68 -10.10 12.26
N SER A 23 -1.22 -9.61 13.38
CA SER A 23 -2.57 -9.05 13.42
C SER A 23 -2.69 -7.82 12.52
N PHE A 24 -1.62 -7.03 12.40
CA PHE A 24 -1.61 -5.88 11.52
C PHE A 24 -1.58 -6.30 10.04
N ASN A 25 -0.77 -7.31 9.70
CA ASN A 25 -0.72 -7.86 8.36
C ASN A 25 -2.03 -8.54 7.93
N GLU A 26 -2.76 -9.20 8.84
CA GLU A 26 -4.10 -9.73 8.54
C GLU A 26 -5.09 -8.63 8.11
N VAL A 27 -5.08 -7.50 8.82
CA VAL A 27 -5.94 -6.34 8.49
C VAL A 27 -5.57 -5.77 7.12
N ILE A 28 -4.28 -5.57 6.84
CA ILE A 28 -3.84 -5.05 5.54
C ILE A 28 -4.13 -6.04 4.42
N SER A 29 -3.94 -7.34 4.65
CA SER A 29 -4.26 -8.39 3.67
C SER A 29 -5.74 -8.33 3.26
N ALA A 30 -6.65 -8.23 4.25
CA ALA A 30 -8.08 -8.12 4.00
C ALA A 30 -8.44 -6.82 3.24
N LEU A 31 -7.74 -5.71 3.50
CA LEU A 31 -7.94 -4.47 2.76
C LEU A 31 -7.43 -4.60 1.31
N THR A 32 -6.30 -5.28 1.09
CA THR A 32 -5.76 -5.52 -0.25
C THR A 32 -6.56 -6.52 -1.07
N ASP A 33 -7.32 -7.43 -0.44
CA ASP A 33 -8.27 -8.31 -1.16
C ASP A 33 -9.30 -7.50 -1.95
N TYR A 34 -9.81 -6.38 -1.39
CA TYR A 34 -10.71 -5.48 -2.12
C TYR A 34 -10.04 -4.81 -3.32
N VAL A 35 -8.74 -4.51 -3.22
CA VAL A 35 -7.95 -3.98 -4.34
C VAL A 35 -7.82 -5.03 -5.43
N ASP A 36 -7.51 -6.27 -5.05
CA ASP A 36 -7.34 -7.39 -5.96
C ASP A 36 -8.62 -7.74 -6.72
N GLU A 37 -9.76 -7.74 -6.03
CA GLU A 37 -11.08 -7.88 -6.65
C GLU A 37 -11.36 -6.74 -7.64
N GLY A 38 -11.01 -5.50 -7.28
CA GLY A 38 -11.12 -4.35 -8.15
C GLY A 38 -10.29 -4.47 -9.42
N ILE A 39 -9.04 -4.93 -9.31
CA ILE A 39 -8.16 -5.23 -10.44
C ILE A 39 -8.79 -6.30 -11.34
N ALA A 40 -9.24 -7.42 -10.75
CA ALA A 40 -9.84 -8.53 -11.50
C ALA A 40 -11.14 -8.11 -12.23
N ALA A 41 -11.89 -7.16 -11.67
CA ALA A 41 -13.09 -6.60 -12.27
C ALA A 41 -12.81 -5.47 -13.28
N GLY A 42 -11.55 -5.03 -13.44
CA GLY A 42 -11.17 -3.92 -14.31
C GLY A 42 -11.54 -2.54 -13.77
N ILE A 43 -11.82 -2.42 -12.47
CA ILE A 43 -12.21 -1.18 -11.78
C ILE A 43 -10.95 -0.48 -11.26
N PHE A 44 -10.08 -0.08 -12.18
CA PHE A 44 -8.74 0.41 -11.85
C PHE A 44 -8.73 1.72 -11.06
N GLU A 45 -9.57 2.70 -11.42
CA GLU A 45 -9.58 4.00 -10.74
C GLU A 45 -9.78 3.88 -9.23
N SER A 46 -10.84 3.16 -8.82
CA SER A 46 -11.17 2.94 -7.42
C SER A 46 -10.13 2.05 -6.72
N ALA A 47 -9.64 1.00 -7.41
CA ALA A 47 -8.64 0.11 -6.84
C ALA A 47 -7.33 0.85 -6.56
N ILE A 48 -6.87 1.70 -7.48
CA ILE A 48 -5.67 2.54 -7.31
C ILE A 48 -5.87 3.52 -6.16
N GLN A 49 -7.01 4.22 -6.10
CA GLN A 49 -7.28 5.14 -4.99
C GLN A 49 -7.26 4.42 -3.65
N TYR A 50 -7.90 3.25 -3.55
CA TYR A 50 -7.97 2.48 -2.33
C TYR A 50 -6.58 1.98 -1.89
N TYR A 51 -5.79 1.43 -2.83
CA TYR A 51 -4.41 1.00 -2.58
C TYR A 51 -3.53 2.14 -2.05
N LEU A 52 -3.56 3.31 -2.70
CA LEU A 52 -2.77 4.46 -2.29
C LEU A 52 -3.18 4.99 -0.91
N GLN A 53 -4.47 4.89 -0.55
CA GLN A 53 -4.95 5.25 0.78
C GLN A 53 -4.45 4.28 1.86
N ILE A 54 -4.46 2.97 1.58
CA ILE A 54 -3.88 1.95 2.48
C ILE A 54 -2.40 2.24 2.67
N LEU A 55 -1.64 2.36 1.56
CA LEU A 55 -0.20 2.58 1.61
C LEU A 55 0.15 3.85 2.40
N LYS A 56 -0.55 4.96 2.14
CA LYS A 56 -0.35 6.21 2.90
C LYS A 56 -0.64 6.06 4.38
N SER A 57 -1.71 5.34 4.77
CA SER A 57 -2.03 5.10 6.18
C SER A 57 -0.95 4.24 6.83
N VAL A 58 -0.56 3.12 6.22
CA VAL A 58 0.50 2.24 6.72
C VAL A 58 1.82 3.01 6.89
N SER A 59 2.19 3.87 5.94
CA SER A 59 3.41 4.69 6.07
C SER A 59 3.37 5.70 7.22
N ILE A 60 2.19 6.19 7.62
CA ILE A 60 2.06 7.03 8.81
C ILE A 60 2.27 6.20 10.07
N HIS A 61 1.53 5.09 10.20
CA HIS A 61 1.62 4.19 11.37
C HIS A 61 3.00 3.59 11.53
N PHE A 62 3.68 3.30 10.42
CA PHE A 62 5.08 2.88 10.44
C PHE A 62 6.00 3.81 11.24
N VAL A 63 5.85 5.12 11.02
CA VAL A 63 6.66 6.13 11.72
C VAL A 63 6.12 6.35 13.13
N ASP A 64 4.82 6.56 13.26
CA ASP A 64 4.18 6.90 14.54
C ASP A 64 4.36 5.79 15.59
N ASP A 65 4.29 4.53 15.18
CA ASP A 65 4.46 3.37 16.05
C ASP A 65 5.93 2.94 16.19
N CYS A 66 6.86 3.74 15.64
CA CYS A 66 8.30 3.49 15.65
C CYS A 66 8.66 2.11 15.09
N HIS A 67 7.91 1.60 14.11
CA HIS A 67 8.13 0.26 13.57
C HIS A 67 9.57 0.08 13.10
N TYR A 68 10.21 1.13 12.59
CA TYR A 68 11.62 1.17 12.18
C TYR A 68 12.61 0.69 13.25
N ASP A 69 12.27 0.74 14.54
CA ASP A 69 13.12 0.27 15.65
C ASP A 69 12.99 -1.23 15.95
N TYR A 70 12.01 -1.91 15.36
CA TYR A 70 11.63 -3.30 15.69
C TYR A 70 12.04 -4.32 14.62
N PHE A 71 12.74 -3.92 13.57
CA PHE A 71 13.04 -4.80 12.43
C PHE A 71 14.23 -5.73 12.66
N ASP A 72 13.92 -6.99 12.97
CA ASP A 72 14.71 -8.15 12.54
C ASP A 72 14.12 -8.65 11.20
N ASP A 73 14.72 -8.21 10.10
CA ASP A 73 14.78 -8.81 8.76
C ASP A 73 13.53 -9.07 7.89
N MET A 74 12.26 -9.00 8.35
CA MET A 74 11.13 -9.25 7.43
C MET A 74 9.77 -8.66 7.85
N TYR A 75 9.48 -7.40 7.48
CA TYR A 75 8.12 -6.86 7.66
C TYR A 75 7.16 -7.47 6.64
N SER A 76 6.24 -8.29 7.12
CA SER A 76 5.24 -9.02 6.31
C SER A 76 4.42 -8.10 5.40
N LEU A 77 4.14 -6.88 5.86
CA LEU A 77 3.37 -5.87 5.14
C LEU A 77 4.03 -5.40 3.84
N ASP A 78 5.36 -5.45 3.75
CA ASP A 78 6.08 -5.05 2.54
C ASP A 78 5.74 -5.98 1.39
N TYR A 79 5.70 -7.29 1.66
CA TYR A 79 5.34 -8.30 0.68
C TYR A 79 3.88 -8.17 0.25
N THR A 80 2.97 -7.91 1.20
CA THR A 80 1.54 -7.74 0.91
C THR A 80 1.33 -6.53 -0.01
N LEU A 81 1.86 -5.36 0.35
CA LEU A 81 1.72 -4.13 -0.43
C LEU A 81 2.46 -4.19 -1.77
N GLN A 82 3.63 -4.85 -1.81
CA GLN A 82 4.37 -5.11 -3.05
C GLN A 82 3.56 -5.99 -4.00
N TYR A 83 3.03 -7.11 -3.50
CA TYR A 83 2.28 -8.07 -4.32
C TYR A 83 1.06 -7.42 -4.97
N THR A 84 0.34 -6.58 -4.23
CA THR A 84 -0.78 -5.81 -4.79
C THR A 84 -0.34 -4.81 -5.84
N CYS A 85 0.77 -4.08 -5.62
CA CYS A 85 1.31 -3.18 -6.66
C CYS A 85 1.71 -3.95 -7.94
N GLU A 86 2.37 -5.10 -7.79
CA GLU A 86 2.80 -5.92 -8.93
C GLU A 86 1.62 -6.40 -9.79
N LYS A 87 0.42 -6.57 -9.19
CA LYS A 87 -0.80 -6.88 -9.95
C LYS A 87 -1.26 -5.72 -10.84
N PHE A 88 -1.16 -4.48 -10.39
CA PHE A 88 -1.41 -3.33 -11.25
C PHE A 88 -0.41 -3.26 -12.41
N ILE A 89 0.88 -3.45 -12.12
CA ILE A 89 1.93 -3.46 -13.15
C ILE A 89 1.68 -4.58 -14.16
N LYS A 90 1.30 -5.76 -13.68
CA LYS A 90 0.92 -6.89 -14.54
C LYS A 90 -0.28 -6.55 -15.42
N ALA A 91 -1.36 -6.01 -14.84
CA ALA A 91 -2.55 -5.61 -15.58
C ALA A 91 -2.24 -4.56 -16.66
N TYR A 92 -1.32 -3.62 -16.39
CA TYR A 92 -0.82 -2.67 -17.38
C TYR A 92 -0.05 -3.37 -18.51
N ASN A 93 0.94 -4.20 -18.16
CA ASN A 93 1.78 -4.90 -19.14
C ASN A 93 0.97 -5.87 -20.03
N GLU A 94 -0.12 -6.42 -19.51
CA GLU A 94 -1.04 -7.30 -20.24
C GLU A 94 -2.11 -6.53 -21.04
N GLY A 95 -2.10 -5.19 -21.01
CA GLY A 95 -3.03 -4.34 -21.75
C GLY A 95 -4.45 -4.28 -21.17
N GLN A 96 -4.64 -4.73 -19.92
CA GLN A 96 -5.91 -4.68 -19.20
C GLN A 96 -6.13 -3.29 -18.59
N MET A 97 -5.06 -2.66 -18.09
CA MET A 97 -5.05 -1.30 -17.57
C MET A 97 -4.51 -0.32 -18.63
N ASN A 98 -5.14 0.85 -18.77
CA ASN A 98 -4.70 1.89 -19.72
C ASN A 98 -3.62 2.81 -19.13
N ASP A 99 -3.05 3.67 -19.99
CA ASP A 99 -2.00 4.62 -19.60
C ASP A 99 -2.46 5.64 -18.55
N ASP A 100 -3.72 6.09 -18.60
CA ASP A 100 -4.25 7.08 -17.64
C ASP A 100 -4.22 6.53 -16.20
N TYR A 101 -4.63 5.28 -16.01
CA TYR A 101 -4.57 4.61 -14.71
C TYR A 101 -3.13 4.32 -14.29
N TYR A 102 -2.25 3.99 -15.23
CA TYR A 102 -0.82 3.82 -14.91
C TYR A 102 -0.18 5.13 -14.43
N VAL A 103 -0.50 6.26 -15.08
CA VAL A 103 -0.06 7.59 -14.66
C VAL A 103 -0.63 7.94 -13.28
N GLN A 104 -1.91 7.67 -13.04
CA GLN A 104 -2.55 7.90 -11.74
C GLN A 104 -1.84 7.13 -10.61
N LEU A 105 -1.54 5.84 -10.83
CA LEU A 105 -0.81 5.03 -9.87
C LEU A 105 0.60 5.59 -9.63
N LYS A 106 1.31 5.96 -10.71
CA LYS A 106 2.67 6.50 -10.65
C LYS A 106 2.74 7.83 -9.88
N GLU A 107 1.82 8.75 -10.13
CA GLU A 107 1.75 10.03 -9.42
C GLU A 107 1.41 9.85 -7.94
N GLY A 108 0.51 8.92 -7.62
CA GLY A 108 0.17 8.57 -6.24
C GLY A 108 1.36 7.99 -5.48
N MET A 109 2.08 7.05 -6.11
CA MET A 109 3.31 6.50 -5.53
C MET A 109 4.37 7.59 -5.34
N ALA A 110 4.54 8.50 -6.31
CA ALA A 110 5.48 9.61 -6.19
C ALA A 110 5.16 10.52 -4.99
N GLU A 111 3.88 10.82 -4.71
CA GLU A 111 3.47 11.54 -3.50
C GLU A 111 3.90 10.80 -2.22
N ILE A 112 3.65 9.49 -2.16
CA ILE A 112 3.96 8.65 -1.00
C ILE A 112 5.47 8.56 -0.74
N THR A 113 6.29 8.45 -1.80
CA THR A 113 7.75 8.37 -1.63
C THR A 113 8.38 9.62 -0.99
N LEU A 114 7.66 10.73 -0.91
CA LEU A 114 8.11 11.95 -0.23
C LEU A 114 7.88 11.92 1.29
N MET A 115 7.22 10.90 1.83
CA MET A 115 6.94 10.76 3.26
C MET A 115 8.18 10.29 4.05
N GLU A 116 8.22 10.63 5.34
CA GLU A 116 9.32 10.28 6.26
C GLU A 116 9.65 8.79 6.26
N ALA A 117 8.62 7.93 6.26
CA ALA A 117 8.76 6.48 6.14
C ALA A 117 9.73 6.07 5.02
N PHE A 118 9.64 6.72 3.85
CA PHE A 118 10.46 6.43 2.68
C PHE A 118 11.80 7.18 2.69
N GLN A 119 11.78 8.47 3.06
CA GLN A 119 12.98 9.31 2.98
C GLN A 119 14.01 8.97 4.05
N ASP A 120 13.54 8.67 5.27
CA ASP A 120 14.40 8.59 6.45
C ASP A 120 14.62 7.13 6.88
N TYR A 121 13.62 6.26 6.68
CA TYR A 121 13.66 4.86 7.11
C TYR A 121 13.67 3.84 5.96
N GLY A 122 13.56 4.28 4.72
CA GLY A 122 13.60 3.40 3.54
C GLY A 122 12.41 2.44 3.39
N TYR A 123 11.30 2.75 4.06
CA TYR A 123 10.17 1.85 4.29
C TYR A 123 8.83 2.37 3.68
N PRO A 124 8.02 1.52 3.00
CA PRO A 124 8.36 0.28 2.32
C PRO A 124 8.19 0.36 0.79
N TYR A 125 9.13 -0.27 0.09
CA TYR A 125 9.05 -0.68 -1.31
C TYR A 125 8.51 0.36 -2.32
N VAL A 126 9.43 1.01 -3.04
CA VAL A 126 9.09 1.70 -4.30
C VAL A 126 9.01 0.65 -5.41
N CYS A 127 7.79 0.23 -5.73
CA CYS A 127 7.51 -0.48 -6.98
C CYS A 127 8.19 0.26 -8.13
N SER A 128 9.17 -0.36 -8.79
CA SER A 128 9.93 0.29 -9.86
C SER A 128 9.04 0.42 -11.10
N MET A 129 8.21 1.47 -11.11
CA MET A 129 7.33 1.83 -12.22
C MET A 129 8.18 2.50 -13.30
N LYS A 130 8.52 1.75 -14.35
CA LYS A 130 9.29 2.24 -15.50
C LYS A 130 8.51 3.31 -16.28
#